data_AF-A0A374VG09-F1
#
_entry.id   AF-A0A374VG09-F1
#
_cell.length_a   1.000
_cell.length_b   1.000
_cell.length_c   1.000
_cell.angle_alpha   90.00
_cell.angle_beta   90.00
_cell.angle_gamma   90.00
#
_symmetry.space_group_name_H-M   'P 1'
#
loop_
_entity.id
_entity.type
_entity.pdbx_description
1 polymer ?
#
loop_
_entity_poly.entity_id
_entity_poly.type
_entity_poly.pdbx_seq_one_letter_code
_entity_poly.pdbx_strand_id
1 'polypeptide(L)'
;MFIVIGLMFTGGLLGYALRQRARFKKMHQTITILIWLLLFILGVEVGGNKEIINGLHTIGLEAIVLTLGGTLGSVIAAWALWKVLYKKKGECV
;
A
#
# COMPACT_ATOMS: atom_id res chain seq x y z
N MET A 1 -12.00 -6.37 -15.23
CA MET A 1 -11.36 -5.03 -15.21
C MET A 1 -12.39 -3.95 -14.89
N PHE A 2 -13.41 -3.75 -15.75
CA PHE A 2 -14.46 -2.75 -15.52
C PHE A 2 -15.25 -2.91 -14.22
N ILE A 3 -15.58 -4.14 -13.82
CA ILE A 3 -16.27 -4.39 -12.53
C ILE A 3 -15.43 -3.93 -11.34
N VAL A 4 -14.11 -4.16 -11.38
CA VAL A 4 -13.19 -3.75 -10.31
C VAL A 4 -13.12 -2.22 -10.24
N ILE A 5 -13.02 -1.55 -11.40
CA ILE A 5 -13.02 -0.09 -11.49
C ILE A 5 -14.35 0.47 -10.96
N GLY A 6 -15.48 -0.09 -11.38
CA GLY A 6 -16.81 0.30 -10.92
C GLY A 6 -17.02 0.09 -9.42
N LEU A 7 -16.51 -1.01 -8.86
CA LEU A 7 -16.55 -1.32 -7.43
C LEU A 7 -15.69 -0.34 -6.62
N MET A 8 -14.51 0.02 -7.13
CA MET A 8 -13.62 1.00 -6.50
C MET A 8 -14.24 2.39 -6.48
N PHE A 9 -14.89 2.78 -7.59
CA PHE A 9 -15.56 4.07 -7.70
C PHE A 9 -16.79 4.15 -6.78
N THR A 10 -17.63 3.10 -6.79
CA THR A 10 -18.81 3.02 -5.91
C THR A 10 -18.41 2.92 -4.45
N GLY A 11 -17.38 2.16 -4.08
CA GLY A 11 -16.85 2.09 -2.72
C GLY A 11 -16.31 3.43 -2.21
N GLY A 12 -15.61 4.20 -3.04
CA GLY A 12 -15.18 5.55 -2.73
C GLY A 12 -16.35 6.51 -2.51
N LEU A 13 -17.36 6.47 -3.38
CA LEU A 13 -18.60 7.26 -3.27
C LEU A 13 -19.40 6.91 -2.02
N LEU A 14 -19.58 5.62 -1.73
CA LEU A 14 -20.27 5.14 -0.53
C LEU A 14 -19.51 5.56 0.73
N GLY A 15 -18.18 5.42 0.74
CA GLY A 15 -17.32 5.87 1.82
C GLY A 15 -17.39 7.38 2.04
N TYR A 16 -17.45 8.17 0.98
CA TYR A 16 -17.59 9.63 1.06
C TYR A 16 -18.96 10.05 1.59
N ALA A 17 -20.05 9.43 1.13
CA ALA A 17 -21.40 9.69 1.63
C ALA A 17 -21.56 9.31 3.12
N LEU A 18 -20.95 8.20 3.55
CA LEU A 18 -20.93 7.76 4.94
C LEU A 18 -20.03 8.64 5.84
N ARG A 19 -18.98 9.27 5.28
CA ARG A 19 -18.07 10.16 6.01
C ARG A 19 -18.77 11.39 6.57
N GLN A 20 -19.81 11.90 5.90
CA GLN A 20 -20.50 13.13 6.31
C GLN A 20 -21.37 12.95 7.58
N ARG A 21 -21.78 11.72 7.92
CA ARG A 21 -22.53 11.41 9.16
C ARG A 21 -21.66 10.90 10.32
N ALA A 22 -20.39 10.62 10.08
CA ALA A 22 -19.58 9.76 10.95
C ALA A 22 -18.61 10.55 11.87
N ARG A 23 -19.14 11.16 12.93
CA ARG A 23 -18.35 11.60 14.10
C ARG A 23 -17.92 10.40 14.98
N PHE A 24 -17.26 9.39 14.41
CA PHE A 24 -16.96 8.14 15.11
C PHE A 24 -15.49 7.99 15.49
N LYS A 25 -15.11 8.47 16.69
CA LYS A 25 -13.87 8.03 17.36
C LYS A 25 -13.79 6.49 17.51
N LYS A 26 -14.94 5.80 17.52
CA LYS A 26 -15.03 4.33 17.65
C LYS A 26 -14.75 3.56 16.35
N MET A 27 -14.91 4.17 15.17
CA MET A 27 -14.71 3.45 13.89
C MET A 27 -13.25 3.07 13.70
N HIS A 28 -12.33 3.98 14.02
CA HIS A 28 -10.90 3.71 13.99
C HIS A 28 -10.53 2.56 14.93
N GLN A 29 -11.09 2.54 16.14
CA GLN A 29 -10.83 1.47 17.11
C GLN A 29 -11.34 0.11 16.61
N THR A 30 -12.52 0.04 15.99
CA THR A 30 -13.04 -1.19 15.38
C THR A 30 -12.15 -1.69 14.25
N ILE A 31 -11.69 -0.80 13.37
CA ILE A 31 -10.80 -1.15 12.26
C ILE A 31 -9.46 -1.68 12.79
N THR A 32 -8.87 -1.00 13.78
CA THR A 32 -7.60 -1.42 14.37
C THR A 32 -7.71 -2.81 15.02
N ILE A 33 -8.79 -3.08 15.77
CA ILE A 33 -9.03 -4.41 16.36
C ILE A 33 -9.17 -5.47 15.26
N LEU A 34 -9.89 -5.16 14.18
CA LEU A 34 -10.09 -6.08 13.06
C LEU A 34 -8.77 -6.38 12.32
N ILE A 35 -7.95 -5.36 12.09
CA ILE A 35 -6.61 -5.52 11.50
C ILE A 35 -5.74 -6.39 12.41
N TRP A 36 -5.78 -6.17 13.72
CA TRP A 36 -5.01 -6.96 14.68
C TRP A 36 -5.40 -8.43 14.64
N LEU A 37 -6.71 -8.72 14.60
CA LEU A 37 -7.24 -10.07 14.50
C LEU A 37 -6.88 -10.74 13.16
N LEU A 38 -6.97 -10.00 12.06
CA LEU A 38 -6.60 -10.50 10.73
C LEU A 38 -5.11 -10.82 10.65
N LEU A 39 -4.25 -9.92 11.15
CA LEU A 39 -2.79 -10.13 11.20
C LEU A 39 -2.43 -11.30 12.11
N PHE A 40 -3.15 -11.49 13.22
CA PHE A 40 -2.93 -12.62 14.12
C PHE A 40 -3.25 -13.95 13.43
N ILE A 41 -4.41 -14.08 12.80
CA ILE A 41 -4.80 -15.30 12.06
C ILE A 41 -3.80 -15.59 10.95
N LEU A 42 -3.43 -14.58 10.16
CA LEU A 42 -2.44 -14.71 9.10
C LEU A 42 -1.08 -15.18 9.65
N GLY A 43 -0.64 -14.62 10.78
CA GLY A 43 0.60 -15.03 11.42
C GLY A 43 0.60 -16.50 11.86
N VAL A 44 -0.52 -17.00 12.37
CA VAL A 44 -0.68 -18.41 12.77
C VAL A 44 -0.69 -19.33 11.54
N GLU A 45 -1.43 -18.98 10.49
CA GLU A 45 -1.47 -19.76 9.25
C GLU A 45 -0.09 -19.88 8.58
N VAL A 46 0.65 -18.76 8.53
CA VAL A 46 1.98 -18.70 7.93
C VAL A 46 3.03 -19.39 8.82
N GLY A 47 2.93 -19.25 10.15
CA GLY A 47 3.89 -19.83 11.11
C GLY A 47 3.70 -21.33 11.42
N GLY A 48 2.51 -21.89 11.16
CA GLY A 48 2.23 -23.32 11.38
C GLY A 48 2.72 -24.24 10.28
N ASN A 49 3.06 -23.71 9.09
CA ASN A 49 3.42 -24.50 7.93
C ASN A 49 4.92 -24.42 7.60
N LYS A 50 5.62 -25.55 7.75
CA LYS A 50 7.07 -25.66 7.47
C LYS A 50 7.42 -25.36 6.01
N GLU A 51 6.51 -25.63 5.08
CA GLU A 51 6.67 -25.32 3.66
C GLU A 51 6.63 -23.81 3.42
N ILE A 52 5.70 -23.11 4.08
CA ILE A 52 5.61 -21.65 4.04
C ILE A 52 6.82 -21.01 4.72
N ILE A 53 7.31 -21.54 5.84
CA ILE A 53 8.51 -21.00 6.52
C ILE A 53 9.76 -21.11 5.64
N ASN A 54 9.96 -22.24 4.96
CA ASN A 54 11.07 -22.41 4.02
C ASN A 54 10.89 -21.53 2.78
N GLY A 55 9.66 -21.38 2.28
CA GLY A 55 9.32 -20.45 1.20
C GLY A 55 9.48 -18.98 1.59
N LEU A 56 9.21 -18.64 2.85
CA LEU A 56 9.27 -17.27 3.37
C LEU A 56 10.69 -16.71 3.35
N HIS A 57 11.71 -17.56 3.51
CA HIS A 57 13.10 -17.12 3.36
C HIS A 57 13.40 -16.68 1.92
N THR A 58 12.95 -17.46 0.93
CA THR A 58 13.11 -17.15 -0.50
C THR A 58 12.28 -15.93 -0.91
N ILE A 59 10.98 -15.93 -0.56
CA ILE A 59 10.05 -14.82 -0.85
C ILE A 59 10.48 -13.56 -0.10
N GLY A 60 11.02 -13.69 1.11
CA GLY A 60 11.52 -12.58 1.93
C GLY A 60 12.73 -11.90 1.29
N LEU A 61 13.69 -12.69 0.79
CA LEU A 61 14.83 -12.13 0.05
C LEU A 61 14.39 -11.45 -1.25
N GLU A 62 13.49 -12.08 -2.00
CA GLU A 62 12.94 -11.50 -3.23
C GLU A 62 12.19 -10.19 -2.93
N ALA A 63 11.38 -10.16 -1.87
CA ALA A 63 10.67 -8.97 -1.43
C ALA A 63 11.62 -7.84 -1.02
N ILE A 64 12.74 -8.14 -0.36
CA ILE A 64 13.76 -7.14 0.00
C ILE A 64 14.37 -6.54 -1.28
N VAL A 65 14.75 -7.37 -2.25
CA VAL A 65 15.33 -6.90 -3.51
C VAL A 65 14.33 -6.05 -4.29
N LEU A 66 13.07 -6.49 -4.39
CA LEU A 66 12.01 -5.73 -5.06
C LEU A 66 11.70 -4.41 -4.34
N THR A 67 11.66 -4.40 -3.01
CA THR A 67 11.42 -3.17 -2.23
C THR A 67 12.56 -2.18 -2.39
N LEU A 68 13.81 -2.63 -2.23
CA LEU A 68 14.98 -1.77 -2.41
C LEU A 68 15.08 -1.24 -3.84
N GLY A 69 14.93 -2.12 -4.83
CA GLY A 69 14.94 -1.74 -6.24
C GLY A 69 13.81 -0.76 -6.59
N GLY A 70 12.60 -1.02 -6.11
CA GLY A 70 11.44 -0.16 -6.33
C GLY A 70 11.56 1.19 -5.65
N THR A 71 12.02 1.24 -4.39
CA THR A 71 12.23 2.50 -3.65
C THR A 71 13.36 3.32 -4.27
N LEU A 72 14.51 2.71 -4.55
CA LEU A 72 15.64 3.40 -5.19
C LEU A 72 15.26 3.89 -6.59
N GLY A 73 14.60 3.05 -7.39
CA GLY A 73 14.10 3.42 -8.72
C GLY A 73 13.12 4.59 -8.66
N SER A 74 12.19 4.58 -7.70
CA SER A 74 11.22 5.68 -7.48
C SER A 74 11.91 6.98 -7.08
N VAL A 75 12.89 6.94 -6.17
CA VAL A 75 13.67 8.11 -5.74
C VAL A 75 14.51 8.67 -6.90
N ILE A 76 15.18 7.81 -7.67
CA ILE A 76 15.97 8.22 -8.84
C ILE A 76 15.08 8.83 -9.92
N ALA A 77 13.92 8.23 -10.18
CA ALA A 77 12.95 8.75 -11.15
C ALA A 77 12.40 10.11 -10.71
N ALA A 78 12.05 10.27 -9.42
CA ALA A 78 11.62 11.54 -8.86
C ALA A 78 12.71 12.62 -8.95
N TRP A 79 13.97 12.25 -8.68
CA TRP A 79 15.12 13.16 -8.80
C TRP A 79 15.41 13.55 -10.26
N ALA A 80 15.34 12.59 -11.19
CA ALA A 80 15.48 12.86 -12.62
C ALA A 80 14.38 13.78 -13.13
N LEU A 81 13.13 13.52 -12.73
CA LEU A 81 11.98 14.37 -13.04
C LEU A 81 12.19 15.80 -12.51
N TRP A 82 12.61 15.94 -11.25
CA TRP A 82 12.95 17.23 -10.65
C TRP A 82 14.01 17.98 -11.47
N LYS A 83 15.10 17.30 -11.86
CA LYS A 83 16.19 17.89 -12.64
C LYS A 83 15.74 18.32 -14.03
N VAL A 84 14.89 17.53 -14.71
CA VAL A 84 14.34 17.87 -16.03
C VAL A 84 13.39 19.07 -15.96
N LEU A 85 12.51 19.11 -14.96
CA LEU A 85 11.57 20.23 -14.75
C LEU A 85 12.28 21.53 -14.34
N TYR A 86 13.28 21.47 -13.47
CA TYR A 86 14.05 22.66 -13.08
C TYR A 86 14.98 23.17 -14.18
N LYS A 87 15.57 22.27 -14.98
CA LYS A 87 16.39 22.68 -16.15
C LYS A 87 15.55 23.46 -17.18
N LYS A 88 14.27 23.10 -17.37
CA LYS A 88 13.35 23.87 -18.23
C LYS A 88 12.91 25.22 -17.66
N LYS A 89 13.04 25.46 -16.35
CA LYS A 89 12.61 26.70 -15.71
C LYS A 89 13.71 27.78 -15.66
N GLY A 90 14.96 27.41 -15.98
CA GLY A 90 16.11 28.33 -16.06
C GLY A 90 16.36 28.97 -17.43
N GLU A 91 15.56 28.65 -18.46
CA GLU A 91 15.67 29.24 -19.81
C GLU A 91 14.63 30.36 -20.08
N CYS A 92 13.80 30.71 -19.08
CA CYS A 92 12.85 31.82 -19.14
C CYS A 92 13.01 32.77 -17.94
N VAL A 93 14.23 33.25 -17.69
CA VAL A 93 14.47 34.50 -16.95
C VAL A 93 15.54 35.29 -17.68
#